data_AF-A0A7L3QQZ7-F1
#
_entry.id   AF-A0A7L3QQZ7-F1
#
_cell.length_a   1.000
_cell.length_b   1.000
_cell.length_c   1.000
_cell.angle_alpha   90.00
_cell.angle_beta   90.00
_cell.angle_gamma   90.00
#
_symmetry.space_group_name_H-M   'P 1'
#
loop_
_entity.id
_entity.type
_entity.pdbx_description
1 polymer ?
#
loop_
_entity_poly.entity_id
_entity_poly.type
_entity_poly.pdbx_seq_one_letter_code
_entity_poly.pdbx_strand_id
1 'polypeptide(L)'
;QGEFLVEISGTTVTITCPFEEDDGIQWALSGRTEGTTERKLIIRDHDSTPANLSCSLGGRRRQLYLNARVCANCEELDALTVAGIISADLLITLGVLILVYYCSRGRKGRASAAGDGRPRGQKMQRPPPVPNPDYEPIRKGQREVYAGLASRGL
;
A
#
# COMPACT_ATOMS: atom_id res chain seq x y z
N GLN A 1 45.30 -19.50 -2.90
CA GLN A 1 45.22 -18.08 -3.33
C GLN A 1 44.04 -17.49 -2.59
N GLY A 2 44.25 -16.54 -1.70
CA GLY A 2 43.16 -15.89 -0.97
C GLY A 2 42.49 -14.83 -1.84
N GLU A 3 41.17 -14.69 -1.69
CA GLU A 3 40.35 -13.66 -2.35
C GLU A 3 40.09 -12.49 -1.41
N PHE A 4 39.85 -11.29 -1.96
CA PHE A 4 39.40 -10.15 -1.16
C PHE A 4 37.98 -10.39 -0.67
N LEU A 5 37.74 -10.19 0.63
CA LEU A 5 36.39 -10.21 1.19
C LEU A 5 35.88 -8.77 1.28
N VAL A 6 34.78 -8.50 0.58
CA VAL A 6 34.15 -7.19 0.52
C VAL A 6 32.75 -7.30 1.11
N GLU A 7 32.49 -6.54 2.16
CA GLU A 7 31.20 -6.48 2.84
C GLU A 7 30.68 -5.04 2.74
N ILE A 8 29.46 -4.88 2.22
CA ILE A 8 28.83 -3.58 2.00
C ILE A 8 27.66 -3.48 2.98
N SER A 9 27.64 -2.43 3.79
CA SER A 9 26.55 -2.18 4.74
C SER A 9 26.12 -0.72 4.63
N GLY A 10 25.00 -0.48 3.93
CA GLY A 10 24.50 0.87 3.65
C GLY A 10 25.50 1.70 2.86
N THR A 11 26.08 2.73 3.48
CA THR A 11 27.13 3.59 2.90
C THR A 11 28.56 3.19 3.28
N THR A 12 28.71 2.18 4.15
CA THR A 12 30.02 1.74 4.63
C THR A 12 30.48 0.53 3.85
N VAL A 13 31.68 0.61 3.28
CA VAL A 13 32.33 -0.50 2.60
C VAL A 13 33.46 -1.01 3.46
N THR A 14 33.42 -2.29 3.74
CA THR A 14 34.41 -3.01 4.53
C THR A 14 35.19 -3.94 3.61
N ILE A 15 36.51 -3.77 3.52
CA ILE A 15 37.37 -4.62 2.72
C ILE A 15 38.37 -5.34 3.61
N THR A 16 38.50 -6.65 3.44
CA THR A 16 39.47 -7.48 4.15
C THR A 16 40.54 -7.98 3.17
N CYS A 17 41.82 -7.79 3.52
CA CYS A 17 42.93 -8.24 2.69
C CYS A 17 43.08 -9.79 2.79
N PRO A 18 43.41 -10.47 1.67
CA PRO A 18 43.53 -11.94 1.61
C PRO A 18 44.76 -12.53 2.31
N PHE A 19 45.65 -11.71 2.89
CA PHE A 19 46.80 -12.21 3.64
C PHE A 19 46.36 -12.77 4.99
N GLU A 20 46.99 -13.86 5.44
CA GLU A 20 46.67 -14.52 6.71
C GLU A 20 47.30 -13.82 7.93
N GLU A 21 48.25 -12.91 7.70
CA GLU A 21 48.86 -12.09 8.75
C GLU A 21 48.00 -10.84 8.98
N ASP A 22 47.72 -10.53 10.24
CA ASP A 22 46.83 -9.42 10.60
C ASP A 22 47.54 -8.07 10.77
N ASP A 23 48.88 -8.08 10.89
CA ASP A 23 49.70 -6.89 11.18
C ASP A 23 50.69 -6.55 10.05
N GLY A 24 50.92 -5.25 9.86
CA GLY A 24 51.89 -4.73 8.88
C GLY A 24 51.36 -4.61 7.45
N ILE A 25 50.04 -4.65 7.27
CA ILE A 25 49.39 -4.47 5.98
C ILE A 25 49.40 -2.98 5.63
N GLN A 26 50.02 -2.63 4.49
CA GLN A 26 49.95 -1.26 3.98
C GLN A 26 48.85 -1.14 2.94
N TRP A 27 47.90 -0.26 3.20
CA TRP A 27 46.81 0.05 2.30
C TRP A 27 47.15 1.27 1.44
N ALA A 28 46.82 1.19 0.15
CA ALA A 28 46.84 2.33 -0.76
C ALA A 28 45.55 2.43 -1.55
N LEU A 29 44.88 3.58 -1.44
CA LEU A 29 43.61 3.92 -2.09
C LEU A 29 43.87 5.01 -3.12
N SER A 30 43.64 4.72 -4.41
CA SER A 30 43.88 5.66 -5.52
C SER A 30 45.25 6.37 -5.47
N GLY A 31 46.28 5.64 -5.00
CA GLY A 31 47.65 6.15 -4.88
C GLY A 31 48.00 6.86 -3.57
N ARG A 32 47.03 7.11 -2.67
CA ARG A 32 47.29 7.60 -1.31
C ARG A 32 47.43 6.43 -0.34
N THR A 33 48.47 6.44 0.48
CA THR A 33 48.65 5.46 1.56
C THR A 33 47.72 5.79 2.72
N GLU A 34 46.94 4.81 3.14
CA GLU A 34 46.13 4.91 4.36
C GLU A 34 46.97 4.54 5.58
N GLY A 35 46.69 5.19 6.71
CA GLY A 35 47.45 5.04 7.95
C GLY A 35 47.11 3.78 8.75
N THR A 36 46.19 2.96 8.28
CA THR A 36 45.80 1.72 8.97
C THR A 36 46.71 0.57 8.58
N THR A 37 47.16 -0.18 9.58
CA THR A 37 47.96 -1.41 9.44
C THR A 37 47.14 -2.68 9.61
N GLU A 38 45.85 -2.53 9.92
CA GLU A 38 44.95 -3.65 10.15
C GLU A 38 44.57 -4.35 8.84
N ARG A 39 44.23 -5.63 8.95
CA ARG A 39 43.73 -6.43 7.84
C ARG A 39 42.39 -5.96 7.26
N LYS A 40 41.61 -5.21 8.04
CA LYS A 40 40.28 -4.72 7.67
C LYS A 40 40.35 -3.21 7.42
N LEU A 41 40.00 -2.78 6.21
CA LEU A 41 39.84 -1.38 5.85
C LEU A 41 38.35 -1.03 5.85
N ILE A 42 37.97 -0.02 6.62
CA ILE A 42 36.59 0.46 6.73
C ILE A 42 36.51 1.84 6.07
N ILE A 43 35.83 1.91 4.92
CA ILE A 43 35.57 3.17 4.22
C ILE A 43 34.14 3.58 4.55
N ARG A 44 34.00 4.65 5.32
CA ARG A 44 32.70 5.24 5.64
C ARG A 44 32.27 6.22 4.56
N ASP A 45 30.97 6.29 4.34
CA ASP A 45 30.34 7.26 3.43
C ASP A 45 30.98 7.27 2.03
N HIS A 46 31.08 6.07 1.44
CA HIS A 46 31.69 5.93 0.12
C HIS A 46 30.78 6.57 -0.94
N ASP A 47 31.31 7.44 -1.79
CA ASP A 47 30.48 8.22 -2.74
C ASP A 47 30.16 7.45 -4.04
N SER A 48 30.18 6.11 -3.99
CA SER A 48 30.04 5.18 -5.13
C SER A 48 31.05 5.39 -6.28
N THR A 49 32.10 6.17 -6.05
CA THR A 49 33.15 6.43 -7.04
C THR A 49 34.06 5.21 -7.16
N PRO A 50 34.31 4.70 -8.38
CA PRO A 50 35.21 3.57 -8.55
C PRO A 50 36.61 3.92 -8.04
N ALA A 51 37.20 3.02 -7.24
CA ALA A 51 38.48 3.24 -6.60
C ALA A 51 39.42 2.06 -6.80
N ASN A 52 40.68 2.36 -7.10
CA ASN A 52 41.75 1.37 -7.14
C ASN A 52 42.31 1.19 -5.74
N LEU A 53 42.05 0.04 -5.14
CA LEU A 53 42.58 -0.33 -3.83
C LEU A 53 43.75 -1.28 -4.02
N SER A 54 44.75 -1.18 -3.15
CA SER A 54 45.78 -2.20 -3.04
C SER A 54 46.24 -2.40 -1.61
N CYS A 55 46.44 -3.66 -1.21
CA CYS A 55 47.12 -4.00 0.04
C CYS A 55 48.48 -4.61 -0.28
N SER A 56 49.50 -4.25 0.50
CA SER A 56 50.83 -4.86 0.41
C SER A 56 51.33 -5.31 1.78
N LEU A 57 51.95 -6.50 1.79
CA LEU A 57 52.53 -7.11 2.98
C LEU A 57 53.84 -7.81 2.60
N GLY A 58 54.95 -7.42 3.25
CA GLY A 58 56.26 -8.08 3.06
C GLY A 58 56.72 -8.17 1.60
N GLY A 59 56.47 -7.13 0.80
CA GLY A 59 56.82 -7.07 -0.62
C GLY A 59 55.81 -7.72 -1.59
N ARG A 60 54.79 -8.43 -1.08
CA ARG A 60 53.67 -8.94 -1.90
C ARG A 60 52.58 -7.88 -1.97
N ARG A 61 52.24 -7.42 -3.18
CA ARG A 61 51.16 -6.45 -3.42
C ARG A 61 49.98 -7.10 -4.14
N ARG A 62 48.77 -6.83 -3.67
CA ARG A 62 47.51 -7.24 -4.31
C ARG A 62 46.68 -6.00 -4.60
N GLN A 63 46.03 -5.99 -5.77
CA GLN A 63 45.21 -4.89 -6.25
C GLN A 63 43.76 -5.37 -6.39
N LEU A 64 42.82 -4.49 -6.08
CA LEU A 64 41.39 -4.68 -6.18
C LEU A 64 40.77 -3.44 -6.84
N TYR A 65 39.99 -3.64 -7.89
CA TYR A 65 39.18 -2.59 -8.49
C TYR A 65 37.82 -2.58 -7.80
N LEU A 66 37.59 -1.60 -6.92
CA LEU A 66 36.32 -1.46 -6.22
C LEU A 66 35.36 -0.63 -7.09
N ASN A 67 34.30 -1.28 -7.59
CA ASN A 67 33.20 -0.61 -8.28
C ASN A 67 31.89 -0.97 -7.56
N ALA A 68 31.70 -0.38 -6.38
CA ALA A 68 30.55 -0.62 -5.53
C ALA A 68 29.66 0.63 -5.52
N ARG A 69 28.37 0.45 -5.80
CA ARG A 69 27.36 1.50 -5.62
C ARG A 69 26.75 1.33 -4.24
N VAL A 70 26.87 2.35 -3.41
CA VAL A 70 26.32 2.37 -2.06
C VAL A 70 25.24 3.45 -1.96
N CYS A 71 24.31 3.27 -1.03
CA CYS A 71 23.15 4.14 -0.91
C CYS A 71 22.66 4.16 0.54
N ALA A 72 22.37 5.35 1.06
CA ALA A 72 22.00 5.54 2.47
C ALA A 72 20.60 5.00 2.84
N ASN A 73 19.68 4.96 1.88
CA ASN A 73 18.28 4.57 2.08
C ASN A 73 17.85 3.41 1.18
N CYS A 74 18.81 2.66 0.65
CA CYS A 74 18.51 1.50 -0.17
C CYS A 74 18.45 0.27 0.73
N GLU A 75 17.24 -0.25 0.92
CA GLU A 75 17.04 -1.53 1.58
C GLU A 75 17.25 -2.65 0.56
N GLU A 76 17.85 -3.77 0.99
CA GLU A 76 17.95 -4.96 0.15
C GLU A 76 16.55 -5.54 -0.04
N LEU A 77 15.98 -5.31 -1.23
CA LEU A 77 14.65 -5.77 -1.57
C LEU A 77 14.73 -7.25 -1.98
N ASP A 78 14.71 -8.15 -1.00
CA ASP A 78 14.68 -9.59 -1.26
C ASP A 78 13.33 -10.04 -1.84
N ALA A 79 13.36 -11.05 -2.71
CA ALA A 79 12.17 -11.59 -3.36
C ALA A 79 11.14 -12.09 -2.33
N LEU A 80 11.60 -12.66 -1.20
CA LEU A 80 10.74 -13.09 -0.11
C LEU A 80 10.03 -11.89 0.55
N THR A 81 10.74 -10.80 0.79
CA THR A 81 10.18 -9.57 1.36
C THR A 81 9.11 -8.98 0.46
N VAL A 82 9.38 -8.89 -0.86
CA VAL A 82 8.40 -8.40 -1.84
C VAL A 82 7.17 -9.30 -1.89
N ALA A 83 7.36 -10.61 -1.94
CA ALA A 83 6.26 -11.57 -1.91
C ALA A 83 5.44 -11.46 -0.61
N GLY A 84 6.10 -11.24 0.52
CA GLY A 84 5.47 -10.96 1.81
C GLY A 84 4.56 -9.74 1.76
N ILE A 85 5.06 -8.62 1.22
CA ILE A 85 4.27 -7.38 1.08
C ILE A 85 3.04 -7.60 0.20
N ILE A 86 3.21 -8.24 -0.97
CA ILE A 86 2.10 -8.53 -1.89
C ILE A 86 1.06 -9.45 -1.23
N SER A 87 1.51 -10.51 -0.57
CA SER A 87 0.60 -11.45 0.10
C SER A 87 -0.18 -10.79 1.24
N ALA A 88 0.45 -9.92 2.02
CA ALA A 88 -0.20 -9.16 3.08
C ALA A 88 -1.28 -8.22 2.51
N ASP A 89 -0.98 -7.51 1.42
CA ASP A 89 -1.95 -6.62 0.75
C ASP A 89 -3.18 -7.39 0.24
N LEU A 90 -2.97 -8.56 -0.39
CA LEU A 90 -4.06 -9.44 -0.83
C LEU A 90 -4.93 -9.93 0.33
N LEU A 91 -4.32 -10.29 1.47
CA LEU A 91 -5.07 -10.73 2.65
C LEU A 91 -5.86 -9.59 3.30
N ILE A 92 -5.29 -8.39 3.38
CA ILE A 92 -5.97 -7.21 3.92
C ILE A 92 -7.15 -6.83 3.03
N THR A 93 -6.93 -6.72 1.72
CA THR A 93 -7.99 -6.37 0.75
C THR A 93 -9.12 -7.40 0.77
N LEU A 94 -8.79 -8.70 0.80
CA LEU A 94 -9.78 -9.77 0.93
C LEU A 94 -10.53 -9.69 2.27
N GLY A 95 -9.82 -9.45 3.38
CA GLY A 95 -10.42 -9.31 4.71
C GLY A 95 -11.40 -8.15 4.80
N VAL A 96 -11.03 -6.99 4.25
CA VAL A 96 -11.92 -5.82 4.16
C VAL A 96 -13.14 -6.13 3.30
N LEU A 97 -12.97 -6.80 2.16
CA LEU A 97 -14.08 -7.17 1.28
C LEU A 97 -15.07 -8.11 1.97
N ILE A 98 -14.57 -9.12 2.68
CA ILE A 98 -15.38 -10.04 3.48
C ILE A 98 -16.11 -9.29 4.61
N LEU A 99 -15.41 -8.42 5.33
CA LEU A 99 -15.99 -7.63 6.42
C LEU A 99 -17.14 -6.75 5.91
N VAL A 100 -16.91 -5.99 4.84
CA VAL A 100 -17.94 -5.15 4.21
C VAL A 100 -19.09 -6.01 3.72
N TYR A 101 -18.81 -7.16 3.09
CA TYR A 101 -19.84 -8.09 2.64
C TYR A 101 -20.73 -8.53 3.80
N TYR A 102 -20.16 -8.97 4.93
CA TYR A 102 -20.92 -9.39 6.10
C TYR A 102 -21.65 -8.24 6.79
N CYS A 103 -21.03 -7.07 6.97
CA CYS A 103 -21.70 -5.90 7.53
C CYS A 103 -22.88 -5.44 6.65
N SER A 104 -22.72 -5.47 5.33
CA SER A 104 -23.77 -5.12 4.36
C SER A 104 -24.89 -6.15 4.36
N ARG A 105 -24.56 -7.43 4.51
CA ARG A 105 -25.54 -8.53 4.58
C ARG A 105 -26.29 -8.54 5.92
N GLY A 106 -25.65 -8.18 7.03
CA GLY A 106 -26.29 -7.95 8.32
C GLY A 106 -27.18 -6.71 8.37
N ARG A 107 -26.90 -5.70 7.53
CA ARG A 107 -27.75 -4.51 7.34
C ARG A 107 -28.98 -4.76 6.47
N LYS A 108 -28.98 -5.76 5.57
CA LYS A 108 -30.18 -6.17 4.80
C LYS A 108 -31.35 -6.66 5.69
N GLY A 109 -31.08 -7.04 6.95
CA GLY A 109 -32.10 -7.40 7.94
C GLY A 109 -32.39 -6.31 8.99
N ARG A 110 -31.61 -5.23 9.01
CA ARG A 110 -31.89 -4.02 9.78
C ARG A 110 -32.23 -2.91 8.80
N ALA A 111 -33.44 -2.98 8.26
CA ALA A 111 -34.20 -1.75 8.16
C ALA A 111 -34.16 -1.15 9.57
N SER A 112 -33.37 -0.10 9.76
CA SER A 112 -33.54 0.76 10.91
C SER A 112 -34.99 1.24 10.84
N ALA A 113 -35.89 0.55 11.53
CA ALA A 113 -37.22 1.04 11.89
C ALA A 113 -37.07 2.13 12.97
N ALA A 114 -36.08 3.00 12.79
CA ALA A 114 -35.70 4.09 13.66
C ALA A 114 -35.10 5.15 12.73
N GLY A 115 -35.97 5.97 12.13
CA GLY A 115 -35.53 7.11 11.32
C GLY A 115 -36.33 7.39 10.05
N ASP A 116 -37.66 7.30 10.08
CA ASP A 116 -38.48 8.34 9.44
C ASP A 116 -39.87 8.31 10.06
N GLY A 117 -39.96 8.82 11.29
CA GLY A 117 -41.23 9.27 11.83
C GLY A 117 -41.67 10.49 11.05
N ARG A 118 -42.11 10.31 9.79
CA ARG A 118 -42.92 11.31 9.12
C ARG A 118 -44.15 11.46 10.00
N PRO A 119 -44.40 12.62 10.64
CA PRO A 119 -45.67 12.80 11.31
C PRO A 119 -46.68 12.71 10.17
N ARG A 120 -47.51 11.65 10.17
CA ARG A 120 -48.75 11.69 9.40
C ARG A 120 -49.45 12.92 9.95
N GLY A 121 -49.37 14.02 9.20
CA GLY A 121 -50.05 15.25 9.53
C GLY A 121 -51.47 14.88 9.94
N GLN A 122 -51.93 15.50 11.04
CA GLN A 122 -53.30 15.37 11.52
C GLN A 122 -54.23 15.22 10.32
N LYS A 123 -55.12 14.22 10.35
CA LYS A 123 -56.21 14.15 9.39
C LYS A 123 -57.08 15.39 9.59
N MET A 124 -56.69 16.51 8.98
CA MET A 124 -57.55 17.64 8.73
C MET A 124 -58.66 17.05 7.85
N GLN A 125 -59.85 16.92 8.41
CA GLN A 125 -61.06 16.62 7.64
C GLN A 125 -61.10 17.67 6.52
N ARG A 126 -60.75 17.26 5.30
CA ARG A 126 -60.99 18.11 4.13
C ARG A 126 -62.52 18.25 4.05
N PRO A 127 -63.07 19.48 4.05
CA PRO A 127 -64.49 19.65 3.79
C PRO A 127 -64.83 18.99 2.44
N PRO A 128 -66.04 18.44 2.28
CA PRO A 128 -66.43 17.78 1.05
C PRO A 128 -66.22 18.73 -0.14
N PRO A 129 -65.73 18.22 -1.29
CA PRO A 129 -65.54 19.04 -2.47
C PRO A 129 -66.83 19.79 -2.79
N VAL A 130 -66.73 21.11 -2.96
CA VAL A 130 -67.85 21.96 -3.33
C VAL A 130 -68.44 21.42 -4.63
N PRO A 131 -69.75 21.08 -4.70
CA PRO A 131 -70.37 20.63 -5.93
C PRO A 131 -70.14 21.67 -7.02
N ASN A 132 -69.56 21.25 -8.14
CA ASN A 132 -69.32 22.12 -9.28
C ASN A 132 -70.67 22.73 -9.71
N PRO A 133 -70.83 24.06 -9.78
CA PRO A 133 -72.11 24.69 -10.14
C PRO A 133 -72.64 24.26 -11.52
N ASP A 134 -71.76 23.79 -12.40
CA ASP A 134 -72.10 23.38 -13.76
C ASP A 134 -72.73 21.97 -13.86
N TYR A 135 -72.83 21.22 -12.76
CA TYR A 135 -73.42 19.88 -12.78
C TYR A 135 -74.33 19.62 -11.58
N GLU A 136 -75.54 19.12 -11.86
CA GLU A 136 -76.51 18.73 -10.83
C GLU A 136 -76.07 17.42 -10.12
N PRO A 137 -76.24 17.29 -8.79
CA PRO A 137 -75.91 16.07 -8.06
C PRO A 137 -76.68 14.84 -8.59
N ILE A 138 -75.95 13.80 -9.00
CA ILE A 138 -76.52 12.56 -9.54
C ILE A 138 -77.47 11.92 -8.52
N ARG A 139 -78.74 11.71 -8.91
CA ARG A 139 -79.74 11.01 -8.09
C ARG A 139 -79.32 9.55 -7.89
N LYS A 140 -79.46 9.05 -6.66
CA LYS A 140 -79.15 7.66 -6.32
C LYS A 140 -80.07 6.73 -7.13
N GLY A 141 -79.50 6.00 -8.10
CA GLY A 141 -80.22 5.11 -9.03
C GLY A 141 -79.84 5.24 -10.51
N GLN A 142 -79.05 6.26 -10.91
CA GLN A 142 -78.56 6.41 -12.29
C GLN A 142 -77.04 6.14 -12.44
N ARG A 143 -76.40 5.61 -11.39
CA ARG A 143 -74.94 5.43 -11.35
C ARG A 143 -74.47 4.34 -12.31
N GLU A 144 -75.36 3.42 -12.66
CA GLU A 144 -75.12 2.33 -13.62
C GLU A 144 -74.82 2.83 -15.05
N VAL A 145 -75.35 4.00 -15.44
CA VAL A 145 -75.26 4.51 -16.83
C VAL A 145 -73.83 4.92 -17.23
N TYR A 146 -72.99 5.29 -16.25
CA TYR A 146 -71.60 5.70 -16.47
C TYR A 146 -70.57 4.70 -15.93
N ALA A 147 -71.00 3.54 -15.44
CA ALA A 147 -70.10 2.50 -14.91
C ALA A 147 -69.46 1.62 -16.01
N GLY A 148 -69.70 1.92 -17.29
CA GLY A 148 -69.26 1.11 -18.45
C GLY A 148 -67.85 1.37 -18.96
N LEU A 149 -67.06 2.25 -18.33
CA LEU A 149 -65.66 2.46 -18.70
C LEU A 149 -64.75 1.76 -17.69
N ALA A 150 -64.81 0.43 -17.69
CA ALA A 150 -63.71 -0.36 -17.18
C ALA A 150 -62.49 -0.10 -18.07
N SER A 151 -61.47 0.57 -17.51
CA SER A 151 -60.14 0.65 -18.09
C SER A 151 -59.62 -0.78 -18.30
N ARG A 152 -59.69 -1.29 -19.53
CA ARG A 152 -58.93 -2.47 -19.95
C ARG A 152 -57.45 -2.11 -19.75
N GLY A 153 -56.83 -2.73 -18.76
CA GLY A 153 -55.38 -2.71 -18.61
C GLY A 153 -54.74 -3.28 -19.87
N LEU A 154 -53.76 -2.53 -20.37
CA LEU A 154 -52.67 -2.98 -21.23
C LEU A 154 -51.41 -2.34 -20.65
#